data_AF-A0A3B9Z9I8-F1
#
_entry.id   AF-A0A3B9Z9I8-F1
#
_cell.length_a   1.000
_cell.length_b   1.000
_cell.length_c   1.000
_cell.angle_alpha   90.00
_cell.angle_beta   90.00
_cell.angle_gamma   90.00
#
_symmetry.space_group_name_H-M   'P 1'
#
loop_
_entity.id
_entity.type
_entity.pdbx_description
1 polymer ?
#
loop_
_entity_poly.entity_id
_entity_poly.type
_entity_poly.pdbx_seq_one_letter_code
_entity_poly.pdbx_strand_id
1 'polypeptide(L)'
;MESYIELENRAIINRGLKNIHNPFFYYMCEKNKFSIDKMGGINYMSIAFYVTPFINAVVRSGTLEEKDLIFKSMLTMYAFEKIESGKRGHKGEFVPRVEEAVRICANVKARQTKLQDATMDLLEQRIQSERLTENGIIILLCEPGEVEKNLAGLIANKIQAKYQHPCYILTKSKGKDDKEYYYRGSGRNYSMSENQDLRQLALSTGIPEYVQGHANAHGASIPESRIQEFIDATNKLYENISKEPVYWVDFI
;
A
#
# COMPACT_ATOMS: atom_id res chain seq x y z
N MET A 1 2.61 -1.86 -13.14
CA MET A 1 3.59 -2.68 -13.91
C MET A 1 4.17 -1.90 -15.09
N GLU A 2 3.66 -0.68 -15.36
CA GLU A 2 4.17 0.30 -16.32
C GLU A 2 5.68 0.56 -16.23
N SER A 3 6.26 0.54 -15.02
CA SER A 3 7.68 0.88 -14.85
C SER A 3 8.67 -0.09 -15.50
N TYR A 4 8.31 -1.36 -15.77
CA TYR A 4 9.24 -2.30 -16.43
C TYR A 4 9.13 -2.27 -17.97
N ILE A 5 8.18 -1.50 -18.51
CA ILE A 5 8.03 -1.27 -19.95
C ILE A 5 9.11 -0.26 -20.40
N GLU A 6 9.33 0.79 -19.61
CA GLU A 6 10.37 1.78 -19.87
C GLU A 6 11.77 1.15 -19.88
N LEU A 7 12.51 1.39 -20.98
CA LEU A 7 13.81 0.76 -21.23
C LEU A 7 14.85 1.11 -20.16
N GLU A 8 14.83 2.36 -19.67
CA GLU A 8 15.77 2.83 -18.65
C GLU A 8 15.55 2.13 -17.31
N ASN A 9 14.30 2.07 -16.83
CA ASN A 9 13.93 1.34 -15.62
C ASN A 9 14.29 -0.14 -15.74
N ARG A 10 13.96 -0.77 -16.88
CA ARG A 10 14.30 -2.17 -17.15
C ARG A 10 15.81 -2.40 -17.07
N ALA A 11 16.61 -1.51 -17.66
CA ALA A 11 18.06 -1.62 -17.65
C ALA A 11 18.62 -1.48 -16.22
N ILE A 12 18.16 -0.50 -15.44
CA ILE A 12 18.59 -0.28 -14.06
C ILE A 12 18.24 -1.49 -13.19
N ILE A 13 17.00 -1.97 -13.28
CA ILE A 13 16.53 -3.13 -12.51
C ILE A 13 17.38 -4.37 -12.83
N ASN A 14 17.57 -4.67 -14.12
CA ASN A 14 18.34 -5.85 -14.52
C ASN A 14 19.81 -5.77 -14.13
N ARG A 15 20.43 -4.60 -14.22
CA ARG A 15 21.82 -4.40 -13.77
C ARG A 15 21.94 -4.48 -12.25
N GLY A 16 21.03 -3.85 -11.51
CA GLY A 16 21.03 -3.84 -10.04
C GLY A 16 20.81 -5.23 -9.44
N LEU A 17 19.84 -5.98 -9.95
CA LEU A 17 19.52 -7.32 -9.44
C LEU A 17 20.63 -8.36 -9.69
N LYS A 18 21.50 -8.12 -10.68
CA LYS A 18 22.69 -8.95 -10.92
C LYS A 18 23.89 -8.57 -10.02
N ASN A 19 23.85 -7.42 -9.35
CA ASN A 19 24.96 -6.84 -8.58
C ASN A 19 24.50 -6.40 -7.18
N ILE A 20 23.91 -7.32 -6.43
CA ILE A 20 23.41 -7.04 -5.08
C ILE A 20 24.59 -7.01 -4.09
N HIS A 21 24.90 -5.81 -3.58
CA HIS A 21 25.90 -5.60 -2.53
C HIS A 21 25.30 -5.20 -1.18
N ASN A 22 24.01 -4.85 -1.16
CA ASN A 22 23.34 -4.42 0.07
C ASN A 22 23.14 -5.62 1.01
N PRO A 23 23.73 -5.62 2.22
CA PRO A 23 23.71 -6.80 3.10
C PRO A 23 22.30 -7.16 3.56
N PHE A 24 21.49 -6.18 3.98
CA PHE A 24 20.10 -6.44 4.36
C PHE A 24 19.27 -7.01 3.21
N PHE A 25 19.40 -6.45 1.99
CA PHE A 25 18.69 -6.95 0.81
C PHE A 25 19.07 -8.41 0.50
N TYR A 26 20.36 -8.75 0.57
CA TYR A 26 20.84 -10.11 0.39
C TYR A 26 20.20 -11.07 1.42
N TYR A 27 20.27 -10.74 2.71
CA TYR A 27 19.69 -11.58 3.76
C TYR A 27 18.16 -11.69 3.67
N MET A 28 17.48 -10.66 3.17
CA MET A 28 16.05 -10.73 2.86
C MET A 28 15.74 -11.67 1.70
N CYS A 29 16.59 -11.70 0.67
CA CYS A 29 16.48 -12.69 -0.41
C CYS A 29 16.69 -14.11 0.13
N GLU A 30 17.72 -14.32 0.96
CA GLU A 30 18.00 -15.63 1.56
C GLU A 30 16.84 -16.12 2.45
N LYS A 31 16.27 -15.24 3.30
CA LYS A 31 15.08 -15.56 4.10
C LYS A 31 13.92 -16.06 3.24
N ASN A 32 13.72 -15.46 2.06
CA ASN A 32 12.60 -15.76 1.16
C ASN A 32 13.00 -16.65 -0.01
N LYS A 33 14.18 -17.31 0.06
CA LYS A 33 14.80 -18.02 -1.06
C LYS A 33 13.88 -19.03 -1.70
N PHE A 34 13.18 -19.84 -0.90
CA PHE A 34 12.23 -20.83 -1.40
C PHE A 34 11.14 -20.23 -2.31
N SER A 35 10.55 -19.10 -1.92
CA SER A 35 9.50 -18.44 -2.70
C SER A 35 10.06 -17.71 -3.91
N ILE A 36 11.25 -17.11 -3.76
CA ILE A 36 11.97 -16.45 -4.86
C ILE A 36 12.36 -17.48 -5.94
N ASP A 37 12.90 -18.63 -5.55
CA ASP A 37 13.31 -19.69 -6.47
C ASP A 37 12.09 -20.26 -7.22
N LYS A 38 10.93 -20.40 -6.57
CA LYS A 38 9.65 -20.75 -7.24
C LYS A 38 9.21 -19.75 -8.31
N MET A 39 9.65 -18.49 -8.22
CA MET A 39 9.38 -17.44 -9.21
C MET A 39 10.52 -17.29 -10.23
N GLY A 40 11.40 -18.28 -10.37
CA GLY A 40 12.52 -18.25 -11.31
C GLY A 40 13.74 -17.47 -10.80
N GLY A 41 13.91 -17.39 -9.47
CA GLY A 41 15.06 -16.75 -8.84
C GLY A 41 14.89 -15.24 -8.67
N ILE A 42 15.99 -14.54 -8.46
CA ILE A 42 15.99 -13.08 -8.24
C ILE A 42 15.64 -12.38 -9.56
N ASN A 43 14.47 -11.74 -9.58
CA ASN A 43 13.96 -10.93 -10.69
C ASN A 43 13.01 -9.85 -10.14
N TYR A 44 12.59 -8.92 -10.99
CA TYR A 44 11.77 -7.79 -10.57
C TYR A 44 10.45 -8.22 -9.88
N MET A 45 9.83 -9.32 -10.33
CA MET A 45 8.60 -9.83 -9.73
C MET A 45 8.86 -10.49 -8.39
N SER A 46 9.88 -11.36 -8.28
CA SER A 46 10.17 -12.04 -7.03
C SER A 46 10.56 -11.06 -5.92
N ILE A 47 11.30 -9.99 -6.25
CA ILE A 47 11.61 -8.90 -5.31
C ILE A 47 10.35 -8.12 -4.93
N ALA A 48 9.50 -7.77 -5.90
CA ALA A 48 8.26 -7.03 -5.65
C ALA A 48 7.29 -7.78 -4.72
N PHE A 49 7.24 -9.12 -4.78
CA PHE A 49 6.36 -9.93 -3.94
C PHE A 49 6.98 -10.42 -2.63
N TYR A 50 8.30 -10.63 -2.58
CA TYR A 50 8.92 -11.30 -1.43
C TYR A 50 9.94 -10.47 -0.65
N VAL A 51 10.37 -9.31 -1.15
CA VAL A 51 11.29 -8.41 -0.42
C VAL A 51 10.64 -7.05 -0.16
N THR A 52 10.15 -6.40 -1.21
CA THR A 52 9.53 -5.06 -1.12
C THR A 52 8.40 -4.96 -0.08
N PRO A 53 7.51 -5.96 0.10
CA PRO A 53 6.42 -5.84 1.08
C PRO A 53 6.90 -5.76 2.52
N PHE A 54 8.05 -6.35 2.83
CA PHE A 54 8.66 -6.31 4.16
C PHE A 54 9.24 -4.93 4.46
N ILE A 55 10.03 -4.37 3.54
CA ILE A 55 10.59 -3.01 3.68
C ILE A 55 9.45 -1.98 3.78
N ASN A 56 8.44 -2.09 2.93
CA ASN A 56 7.30 -1.20 2.95
C ASN A 56 6.50 -1.28 4.27
N ALA A 57 6.47 -2.45 4.92
CA ALA A 57 5.83 -2.59 6.22
C ALA A 57 6.60 -1.87 7.34
N VAL A 58 7.93 -1.90 7.28
CA VAL A 58 8.79 -1.16 8.21
C VAL A 58 8.58 0.34 8.06
N VAL A 59 8.52 0.85 6.82
CA VAL A 59 8.27 2.27 6.57
C VAL A 59 6.93 2.72 7.17
N ARG A 60 5.87 1.93 6.97
CA ARG A 60 4.51 2.27 7.41
C ARG A 60 4.27 2.09 8.91
N SER A 61 4.77 1.01 9.48
CA SER A 61 4.35 0.53 10.83
C SER A 61 5.52 0.23 11.76
N GLY A 62 6.76 0.41 11.32
CA GLY A 62 7.94 0.28 12.17
C GLY A 62 8.10 1.47 13.12
N THR A 63 8.55 1.21 14.35
CA THR A 63 9.02 2.28 15.26
C THR A 63 10.29 2.93 14.71
N LEU A 64 10.70 4.07 15.28
CA LEU A 64 11.94 4.73 14.85
C LEU A 64 13.17 3.84 15.09
N GLU A 65 13.18 3.09 16.18
CA GLU A 65 14.24 2.15 16.53
C GLU A 65 14.29 0.96 15.55
N GLU A 66 13.12 0.40 15.21
CA GLU A 66 13.01 -0.67 14.19
C GLU A 66 13.50 -0.17 12.81
N LYS A 67 13.16 1.08 12.46
CA LYS A 67 13.61 1.73 11.23
C LYS A 67 15.12 1.98 11.22
N ASP A 68 15.68 2.50 12.31
CA ASP A 68 17.12 2.73 12.46
C ASP A 68 17.92 1.42 12.36
N LEU A 69 17.46 0.37 13.04
CA LEU A 69 18.09 -0.96 12.98
C LEU A 69 18.18 -1.46 11.52
N ILE A 70 17.08 -1.33 10.78
CA ILE A 70 16.99 -1.81 9.39
C ILE A 70 17.75 -0.90 8.43
N PHE A 71 17.75 0.41 8.65
CA PHE A 71 18.57 1.34 7.87
C PHE A 71 20.07 1.05 8.07
N LYS A 72 20.52 0.87 9.31
CA LYS A 72 21.92 0.52 9.60
C LYS A 72 22.29 -0.86 9.05
N SER A 73 21.38 -1.83 9.06
CA SER A 73 21.66 -3.14 8.46
C SER A 73 21.78 -3.11 6.93
N MET A 74 21.33 -2.05 6.26
CA MET A 74 21.58 -1.82 4.83
C MET A 74 22.99 -1.29 4.55
N LEU A 75 23.74 -0.85 5.56
CA LEU A 75 25.07 -0.25 5.42
C LEU A 75 26.14 -1.27 5.83
N THR A 76 27.05 -1.62 4.91
CA THR A 76 28.09 -2.64 5.14
C THR A 76 28.92 -2.40 6.39
N MET A 77 29.19 -1.13 6.73
CA MET A 77 29.96 -0.76 7.92
C MET A 77 29.29 -1.10 9.25
N TYR A 78 27.96 -1.26 9.27
CA TYR A 78 27.19 -1.57 10.49
C TYR A 78 26.53 -2.95 10.45
N ALA A 79 26.28 -3.51 9.26
CA ALA A 79 25.44 -4.69 9.06
C ALA A 79 25.93 -5.96 9.80
N PHE A 80 27.25 -6.09 9.96
CA PHE A 80 27.87 -7.27 10.57
C PHE A 80 28.33 -7.05 12.02
N GLU A 81 28.07 -5.87 12.58
CA GLU A 81 28.29 -5.63 14.01
C GLU A 81 27.46 -6.60 14.84
N LYS A 82 28.09 -7.16 15.87
CA LYS A 82 27.43 -8.08 16.79
C LYS A 82 26.58 -7.29 17.78
N ILE A 83 25.28 -7.57 17.79
CA ILE A 83 24.30 -6.98 18.71
C ILE A 83 23.59 -8.09 19.47
N GLU A 84 23.06 -7.77 20.65
CA GLU A 84 22.27 -8.74 21.42
C GLU A 84 21.00 -9.14 20.66
N SER A 85 20.72 -10.45 20.63
CA SER A 85 19.54 -11.02 19.99
C SER A 85 18.28 -10.73 20.79
N GLY A 86 17.28 -10.12 20.16
CA GLY A 86 15.94 -9.94 20.73
C GLY A 86 15.05 -11.18 20.60
N LYS A 87 15.59 -12.35 20.23
CA LYS A 87 14.82 -13.59 20.08
C LYS A 87 14.47 -14.15 21.46
N ARG A 88 13.19 -14.50 21.67
CA ARG A 88 12.69 -15.04 22.94
C ARG A 88 13.46 -16.31 23.32
N GLY A 89 14.02 -16.32 24.53
CA GLY A 89 14.81 -17.45 25.05
C GLY A 89 16.29 -17.44 24.69
N HIS A 90 16.77 -16.42 23.96
CA HIS A 90 18.16 -16.29 23.50
C HIS A 90 18.89 -15.08 24.13
N LYS A 91 18.60 -14.79 25.41
CA LYS A 91 19.18 -13.63 26.11
C LYS A 91 20.69 -13.81 26.27
N GLY A 92 21.46 -12.75 26.02
CA GLY A 92 22.93 -12.80 26.03
C GLY A 92 23.58 -13.40 24.78
N GLU A 93 22.80 -13.85 23.79
CA GLU A 93 23.33 -14.25 22.48
C GLU A 93 23.59 -13.03 21.60
N PHE A 94 24.73 -13.01 20.90
CA PHE A 94 25.10 -11.93 19.99
C PHE A 94 25.11 -12.38 18.53
N VAL A 95 24.26 -11.76 17.73
CA VAL A 95 24.08 -12.05 16.29
C VAL A 95 24.50 -10.85 15.44
N PRO A 96 24.85 -11.04 14.16
CA PRO A 96 25.04 -9.92 13.24
C PRO A 96 23.78 -9.06 13.18
N ARG A 97 23.94 -7.74 13.20
CA ARG A 97 22.84 -6.76 13.11
C ARG A 97 21.86 -7.08 11.98
N VAL A 98 22.37 -7.52 10.83
CA VAL A 98 21.55 -7.86 9.66
C VAL A 98 20.59 -9.03 9.91
N GLU A 99 21.01 -10.07 10.64
CA GLU A 99 20.15 -11.21 10.97
C GLU A 99 19.00 -10.78 11.87
N GLU A 100 19.31 -9.97 12.88
CA GLU A 100 18.31 -9.41 13.78
C GLU A 100 17.36 -8.45 13.06
N ALA A 101 17.88 -7.61 12.17
CA ALA A 101 17.08 -6.70 11.36
C ALA A 101 16.08 -7.45 10.47
N VAL A 102 16.49 -8.56 9.85
CA VAL A 102 15.61 -9.41 9.03
C VAL A 102 14.50 -10.06 9.87
N ARG A 103 14.81 -10.47 11.11
CA ARG A 103 13.81 -10.98 12.05
C ARG A 103 12.81 -9.89 12.46
N ILE A 104 13.30 -8.72 12.86
CA ILE A 104 12.45 -7.57 13.24
C ILE A 104 11.57 -7.14 12.07
N CYS A 105 12.12 -7.05 10.86
CA CYS A 105 11.35 -6.71 9.67
C CYS A 105 10.18 -7.69 9.44
N ALA A 106 10.38 -8.98 9.66
CA ALA A 106 9.32 -9.98 9.60
C ALA A 106 8.25 -9.79 10.69
N ASN A 107 8.65 -9.45 11.91
CA ASN A 107 7.71 -9.16 13.00
C ASN A 107 6.86 -7.92 12.71
N VAL A 108 7.47 -6.84 12.20
CA VAL A 108 6.75 -5.64 11.79
C VAL A 108 5.74 -5.97 10.68
N LYS A 109 6.16 -6.77 9.68
CA LYS A 109 5.26 -7.21 8.62
C LYS A 109 4.09 -8.03 9.17
N ALA A 110 4.33 -8.94 10.11
CA ALA A 110 3.29 -9.76 10.73
C ALA A 110 2.29 -8.89 11.53
N ARG A 111 2.79 -7.94 12.33
CA ARG A 111 1.96 -6.94 13.02
C ARG A 111 1.09 -6.15 12.04
N GLN A 112 1.69 -5.66 10.96
CA GLN A 112 0.97 -4.90 9.92
C GLN A 112 -0.11 -5.76 9.26
N THR A 113 0.18 -7.02 8.92
CA THR A 113 -0.79 -7.93 8.31
C THR A 113 -1.96 -8.21 9.25
N LYS A 114 -1.69 -8.48 10.53
CA LYS A 114 -2.75 -8.72 11.53
C LYS A 114 -3.70 -7.52 11.65
N LEU A 115 -3.14 -6.31 11.73
CA LEU A 115 -3.95 -5.10 11.79
C LEU A 115 -4.73 -4.88 10.49
N GLN A 116 -4.08 -5.08 9.34
CA GLN A 116 -4.72 -4.99 8.05
C GLN A 116 -5.92 -5.94 7.93
N ASP A 117 -5.78 -7.20 8.32
CA ASP A 117 -6.84 -8.19 8.17
C ASP A 117 -8.03 -7.88 9.10
N ALA A 118 -7.76 -7.46 10.35
CA ALA A 118 -8.81 -7.00 11.26
C ALA A 118 -9.57 -5.77 10.73
N THR A 119 -8.86 -4.80 10.13
CA THR A 119 -9.51 -3.63 9.52
C THR A 119 -10.26 -3.99 8.24
N MET A 120 -9.76 -4.94 7.44
CA MET A 120 -10.50 -5.44 6.27
C MET A 120 -11.83 -6.06 6.69
N ASP A 121 -11.84 -6.92 7.71
CA ASP A 121 -13.07 -7.58 8.18
C ASP A 121 -14.12 -6.54 8.63
N LEU A 122 -13.70 -5.51 9.38
CA LEU A 122 -14.56 -4.41 9.82
C LEU A 122 -15.18 -3.65 8.63
N LEU A 123 -14.35 -3.25 7.67
CA LEU A 123 -14.81 -2.45 6.54
C LEU A 123 -15.63 -3.26 5.54
N GLU A 124 -15.35 -4.56 5.39
CA GLU A 124 -16.15 -5.46 4.56
C GLU A 124 -17.56 -5.62 5.12
N GLN A 125 -17.72 -5.75 6.43
CA GLN A 125 -19.05 -5.76 7.05
C GLN A 125 -19.82 -4.47 6.73
N ARG A 126 -19.16 -3.31 6.81
CA ARG A 126 -19.73 -2.00 6.47
C ARG A 126 -20.16 -1.93 5.00
N ILE A 127 -19.31 -2.38 4.07
CA ILE A 127 -19.62 -2.43 2.63
C ILE A 127 -20.91 -3.21 2.38
N GLN A 128 -21.07 -4.37 3.03
CA GLN A 128 -22.24 -5.22 2.84
C GLN A 128 -23.49 -4.62 3.49
N SER A 129 -23.40 -4.15 4.74
CA SER A 129 -24.56 -3.62 5.45
C SER A 129 -25.11 -2.34 4.83
N GLU A 130 -24.23 -1.49 4.29
CA GLU A 130 -24.57 -0.21 3.67
C GLU A 130 -24.71 -0.31 2.15
N ARG A 131 -24.55 -1.51 1.56
CA ARG A 131 -24.65 -1.79 0.12
C ARG A 131 -23.75 -0.85 -0.72
N LEU A 132 -22.54 -0.56 -0.24
CA LEU A 132 -21.66 0.45 -0.85
C LEU A 132 -21.19 0.11 -2.28
N THR A 133 -21.34 -1.15 -2.71
CA THR A 133 -21.08 -1.59 -4.08
C THR A 133 -22.11 -1.09 -5.10
N GLU A 134 -23.23 -0.53 -4.64
CA GLU A 134 -24.24 0.08 -5.51
C GLU A 134 -23.82 1.46 -6.03
N ASN A 135 -22.98 2.16 -5.27
CA ASN A 135 -22.40 3.43 -5.68
C ASN A 135 -21.42 3.24 -6.86
N GLY A 136 -21.04 4.32 -7.53
CA GLY A 136 -19.98 4.36 -8.54
C GLY A 136 -18.59 4.23 -7.94
N ILE A 137 -18.42 4.60 -6.67
CA ILE A 137 -17.20 4.40 -5.88
C ILE A 137 -17.60 3.85 -4.50
N ILE A 138 -16.90 2.84 -4.00
CA ILE A 138 -17.02 2.39 -2.59
C ILE A 138 -16.34 3.45 -1.73
N ILE A 139 -17.13 4.29 -1.05
CA ILE A 139 -16.63 5.35 -0.18
C ILE A 139 -16.86 4.93 1.27
N LEU A 140 -15.77 4.59 1.97
CA LEU A 140 -15.76 4.26 3.38
C LEU A 140 -15.38 5.50 4.19
N LEU A 141 -16.37 6.05 4.89
CA LEU A 141 -16.20 7.15 5.83
C LEU A 141 -15.85 6.57 7.20
N CYS A 142 -14.67 6.94 7.70
CA CYS A 142 -14.11 6.41 8.93
C CYS A 142 -13.97 7.49 10.00
N GLU A 143 -14.21 7.13 11.25
CA GLU A 143 -13.90 8.00 12.39
C GLU A 143 -12.39 7.93 12.74
N PRO A 144 -11.84 8.96 13.42
CA PRO A 144 -10.45 8.94 13.86
C PRO A 144 -10.13 7.68 14.69
N GLY A 145 -9.13 6.92 14.26
CA GLY A 145 -8.68 5.71 14.94
C GLY A 145 -9.32 4.41 14.44
N GLU A 146 -10.37 4.45 13.62
CA GLU A 146 -10.92 3.23 12.99
C GLU A 146 -9.94 2.60 12.00
N VAL A 147 -9.22 3.43 11.26
CA VAL A 147 -8.22 3.01 10.27
C VAL A 147 -6.94 3.80 10.48
N GLU A 148 -5.80 3.12 10.61
CA GLU A 148 -4.52 3.80 10.63
C GLU A 148 -4.26 4.48 9.27
N LYS A 149 -3.92 5.78 9.31
CA LYS A 149 -3.66 6.58 8.11
C LYS A 149 -2.64 5.93 7.16
N ASN A 150 -1.60 5.30 7.72
CA ASN A 150 -0.54 4.65 6.95
C ASN A 150 -1.01 3.34 6.28
N LEU A 151 -2.15 2.77 6.71
CA LEU A 151 -2.74 1.55 6.16
C LEU A 151 -3.91 1.80 5.21
N ALA A 152 -4.57 2.96 5.28
CA ALA A 152 -5.74 3.29 4.46
C ALA A 152 -5.51 2.98 2.97
N GLY A 153 -4.41 3.45 2.38
CA GLY A 153 -4.11 3.17 0.96
C GLY A 153 -3.82 1.70 0.63
N LEU A 154 -3.34 0.92 1.60
CA LEU A 154 -3.09 -0.51 1.44
C LEU A 154 -4.40 -1.31 1.52
N ILE A 155 -5.31 -0.91 2.41
CA ILE A 155 -6.63 -1.50 2.59
C ILE A 155 -7.52 -1.15 1.39
N ALA A 156 -7.54 0.12 0.97
CA ALA A 156 -8.25 0.55 -0.24
C ALA A 156 -7.81 -0.26 -1.46
N ASN A 157 -6.49 -0.56 -1.58
CA ASN A 157 -5.96 -1.42 -2.62
C ASN A 157 -6.50 -2.87 -2.57
N LYS A 158 -6.71 -3.43 -1.37
CA LYS A 158 -7.29 -4.77 -1.24
C LYS A 158 -8.79 -4.75 -1.58
N ILE A 159 -9.52 -3.76 -1.09
CA ILE A 159 -10.97 -3.63 -1.33
C ILE A 159 -11.24 -3.44 -2.82
N GLN A 160 -10.55 -2.54 -3.51
CA GLN A 160 -10.76 -2.34 -4.95
C GLN A 160 -10.51 -3.63 -5.75
N ALA A 161 -9.49 -4.41 -5.36
CA ALA A 161 -9.14 -5.63 -6.06
C ALA A 161 -10.17 -6.74 -5.81
N LYS A 162 -10.69 -6.83 -4.58
CA LYS A 162 -11.70 -7.82 -4.20
C LYS A 162 -13.04 -7.55 -4.89
N TYR A 163 -13.48 -6.30 -4.90
CA TYR A 163 -14.78 -5.91 -5.42
C TYR A 163 -14.76 -5.51 -6.91
N GLN A 164 -13.57 -5.41 -7.52
CA GLN A 164 -13.37 -4.85 -8.86
C GLN A 164 -14.10 -3.51 -9.01
N HIS A 165 -13.87 -2.64 -8.02
CA HIS A 165 -14.63 -1.40 -7.86
C HIS A 165 -13.72 -0.30 -7.29
N PRO A 166 -13.81 0.95 -7.75
CA PRO A 166 -12.98 2.01 -7.20
C PRO A 166 -13.34 2.21 -5.73
N CYS A 167 -12.32 2.48 -4.91
CA CYS A 167 -12.48 2.54 -3.45
C CYS A 167 -11.77 3.77 -2.86
N TYR A 168 -12.50 4.47 -2.00
CA TYR A 168 -12.00 5.55 -1.16
C TYR A 168 -12.14 5.12 0.30
N ILE A 169 -11.05 5.24 1.07
CA ILE A 169 -11.09 5.16 2.53
C ILE A 169 -10.70 6.53 3.05
N LEU A 170 -11.65 7.23 3.68
CA LEU A 170 -11.50 8.60 4.13
C LEU A 170 -11.78 8.70 5.63
N THR A 171 -10.86 9.29 6.38
CA THR A 171 -10.99 9.50 7.82
C THR A 171 -11.41 10.93 8.11
N LYS A 172 -12.43 11.10 8.96
CA LYS A 172 -12.87 12.41 9.44
C LYS A 172 -11.72 13.11 10.16
N SER A 173 -11.50 14.38 9.85
CA SER A 173 -10.40 15.18 10.40
C SER A 173 -10.73 16.67 10.34
N LYS A 174 -10.13 17.45 11.24
CA LYS A 174 -10.20 18.91 11.20
C LYS A 174 -8.83 19.49 11.53
N GLY A 175 -8.22 20.14 10.54
CA GLY A 175 -6.99 20.91 10.66
C GLY A 175 -7.22 22.24 11.38
N LYS A 176 -6.14 22.96 11.68
CA LYS A 176 -6.19 24.25 12.38
C LYS A 176 -6.90 25.34 11.57
N ASP A 177 -6.70 25.32 10.25
CA ASP A 177 -7.23 26.33 9.32
C ASP A 177 -8.55 25.90 8.65
N ASP A 178 -9.04 24.71 8.98
CA ASP A 178 -10.27 24.17 8.41
C ASP A 178 -11.50 24.86 9.00
N LYS A 179 -12.37 25.36 8.11
CA LYS A 179 -13.65 25.97 8.50
C LYS A 179 -14.69 24.92 8.94
N GLU A 180 -14.54 23.68 8.51
CA GLU A 180 -15.43 22.54 8.80
C GLU A 180 -14.63 21.24 8.97
N TYR A 181 -15.30 20.12 9.24
CA TYR A 181 -14.64 18.82 9.18
C TYR A 181 -14.48 18.36 7.73
N TYR A 182 -13.45 17.58 7.47
CA TYR A 182 -13.15 16.99 6.17
C TYR A 182 -12.94 15.49 6.30
N TYR A 183 -13.37 14.75 5.29
CA TYR A 183 -13.01 13.36 5.09
C TYR A 183 -11.76 13.29 4.22
N ARG A 184 -10.65 12.83 4.82
CA ARG A 184 -9.32 12.80 4.19
C ARG A 184 -8.74 11.41 4.20
N GLY A 185 -8.17 10.98 3.08
CA GLY A 185 -7.61 9.63 3.03
C GLY A 185 -7.11 9.25 1.66
N SER A 186 -7.32 7.98 1.28
CA SER A 186 -6.73 7.37 0.08
C SER A 186 -7.80 6.87 -0.89
N GLY A 187 -7.65 7.25 -2.16
CA GLY A 187 -8.41 6.71 -3.29
C GLY A 187 -7.58 5.71 -4.10
N ARG A 188 -8.19 4.59 -4.50
CA ARG A 188 -7.59 3.54 -5.34
C ARG A 188 -8.56 3.07 -6.39
N ASN A 189 -8.06 2.89 -7.61
CA ASN A 189 -8.81 2.28 -8.70
C ASN A 189 -8.39 0.83 -8.91
N TYR A 190 -9.20 0.07 -9.66
CA TYR A 190 -8.92 -1.29 -10.07
C TYR A 190 -8.40 -1.36 -11.50
N SER A 191 -7.52 -2.33 -11.76
CA SER A 191 -6.75 -2.41 -13.01
C SER A 191 -7.60 -2.66 -14.24
N MET A 192 -8.77 -3.29 -14.06
CA MET A 192 -9.69 -3.64 -15.14
C MET A 192 -10.83 -2.62 -15.29
N SER A 193 -10.73 -1.45 -14.65
CA SER A 193 -11.75 -0.41 -14.80
C SER A 193 -11.75 0.16 -16.20
N GLU A 194 -12.92 0.44 -16.78
CA GLU A 194 -12.99 1.23 -18.01
C GLU A 194 -12.42 2.64 -17.79
N ASN A 195 -12.67 3.22 -16.61
CA ASN A 195 -12.04 4.49 -16.23
C ASN A 195 -10.59 4.27 -15.80
N GLN A 196 -9.65 4.75 -16.61
CA GLN A 196 -8.22 4.64 -16.34
C GLN A 196 -7.64 5.80 -15.49
N ASP A 197 -8.44 6.80 -15.13
CA ASP A 197 -8.02 7.93 -14.29
C ASP A 197 -9.09 8.32 -13.25
N LEU A 198 -9.13 7.57 -12.15
CA LEU A 198 -10.04 7.85 -11.03
C LEU A 198 -9.78 9.23 -10.40
N ARG A 199 -8.52 9.69 -10.41
CA ARG A 199 -8.16 11.01 -9.87
C ARG A 199 -8.87 12.11 -10.65
N GLN A 200 -8.78 12.08 -11.98
CA GLN A 200 -9.41 13.11 -12.82
C GLN A 200 -10.94 13.03 -12.75
N LEU A 201 -11.52 11.84 -12.68
CA LEU A 201 -12.96 11.68 -12.45
C LEU A 201 -13.40 12.35 -11.14
N ALA A 202 -12.65 12.15 -10.05
CA ALA A 202 -12.96 12.79 -8.79
C ALA A 202 -12.79 14.32 -8.85
N LEU A 203 -11.73 14.82 -9.51
CA LEU A 203 -11.50 16.26 -9.72
C LEU A 203 -12.59 16.91 -10.57
N SER A 204 -13.10 16.23 -11.60
CA SER A 204 -14.13 16.78 -12.49
C SER A 204 -15.45 17.08 -11.80
N THR A 205 -15.67 16.54 -10.59
CA THR A 205 -16.84 16.90 -9.77
C THR A 205 -16.76 18.33 -9.21
N GLY A 206 -15.55 18.89 -9.07
CA GLY A 206 -15.35 20.20 -8.43
C GLY A 206 -15.68 20.25 -6.93
N ILE A 207 -15.85 19.09 -6.29
CA ILE A 207 -16.26 18.97 -4.88
C ILE A 207 -15.06 18.81 -3.93
N PRO A 208 -14.08 17.92 -4.21
CA PRO A 208 -12.93 17.77 -3.33
C PRO A 208 -12.12 19.06 -3.21
N GLU A 209 -11.60 19.35 -2.02
CA GLU A 209 -10.58 20.38 -1.80
C GLU A 209 -9.31 20.04 -2.59
N TYR A 210 -8.93 18.76 -2.58
CA TYR A 210 -7.84 18.26 -3.41
C TYR A 210 -8.02 16.77 -3.75
N VAL A 211 -7.42 16.39 -4.87
CA VAL A 211 -7.12 14.99 -5.22
C VAL A 211 -5.70 14.94 -5.79
N GLN A 212 -4.76 14.40 -5.02
CA GLN A 212 -3.32 14.51 -5.28
C GLN A 212 -2.63 13.15 -5.29
N GLY A 213 -1.74 12.92 -6.26
CA GLY A 213 -1.06 11.66 -6.47
C GLY A 213 -1.23 11.17 -7.91
N HIS A 214 -1.11 9.86 -8.11
CA HIS A 214 -1.25 9.25 -9.43
C HIS A 214 -2.71 9.01 -9.80
N ALA A 215 -2.97 8.85 -11.10
CA ALA A 215 -4.30 8.62 -11.69
C ALA A 215 -5.15 7.62 -10.89
N ASN A 216 -4.56 6.47 -10.53
CA ASN A 216 -5.26 5.38 -9.84
C ASN A 216 -4.81 5.14 -8.39
N ALA A 217 -3.95 6.01 -7.86
CA ALA A 217 -3.51 5.97 -6.46
C ALA A 217 -3.16 7.37 -5.94
N HIS A 218 -4.09 7.95 -5.19
CA HIS A 218 -4.02 9.34 -4.74
C HIS A 218 -4.57 9.50 -3.32
N GLY A 219 -4.28 10.64 -2.72
CA GLY A 219 -4.97 11.16 -1.55
C GLY A 219 -6.10 12.10 -1.96
N ALA A 220 -7.16 12.16 -1.16
CA ALA A 220 -8.29 13.06 -1.38
C ALA A 220 -8.72 13.74 -0.08
N SER A 221 -9.29 14.94 -0.19
CA SER A 221 -9.91 15.70 0.89
C SER A 221 -11.24 16.24 0.42
N ILE A 222 -12.31 15.88 1.13
CA ILE A 222 -13.69 16.24 0.78
C ILE A 222 -14.33 16.90 2.00
N PRO A 223 -14.94 18.09 1.86
CA PRO A 223 -15.67 18.73 2.96
C PRO A 223 -16.80 17.81 3.45
N GLU A 224 -16.97 17.69 4.77
CA GLU A 224 -18.04 16.86 5.35
C GLU A 224 -19.42 17.30 4.85
N SER A 225 -19.65 18.61 4.74
CA SER A 225 -20.92 19.17 4.23
C SER A 225 -21.25 18.77 2.80
N ARG A 226 -20.28 18.34 2.00
CA ARG A 226 -20.44 18.02 0.57
C ARG A 226 -20.23 16.54 0.24
N ILE A 227 -20.14 15.66 1.25
CA ILE A 227 -19.85 14.25 1.00
C ILE A 227 -20.97 13.55 0.22
N GLN A 228 -22.24 13.85 0.52
CA GLN A 228 -23.37 13.28 -0.21
C GLN A 228 -23.40 13.78 -1.66
N GLU A 229 -23.14 15.07 -1.87
CA GLU A 229 -23.03 15.65 -3.21
C GLU A 229 -21.94 14.95 -4.04
N PHE A 230 -20.81 14.59 -3.41
CA PHE A 230 -19.75 13.84 -4.08
C PHE A 230 -20.16 12.41 -4.45
N ILE A 231 -20.87 11.71 -3.55
CA ILE A 231 -21.42 10.38 -3.83
C ILE A 231 -22.38 10.46 -5.03
N ASP A 232 -23.33 11.40 -5.01
CA ASP A 232 -24.32 11.54 -6.07
C ASP A 232 -23.69 11.91 -7.42
N ALA A 233 -22.73 12.85 -7.41
CA ALA A 233 -22.01 13.25 -8.61
C ALA A 233 -21.19 12.10 -9.21
N THR A 234 -20.52 11.31 -8.38
CA THR A 234 -19.74 10.16 -8.85
C THR A 234 -20.65 9.02 -9.32
N ASN A 235 -21.76 8.74 -8.62
CA ASN A 235 -22.77 7.78 -9.09
C ASN A 235 -23.26 8.11 -10.49
N LYS A 236 -23.62 9.38 -10.74
CA LYS A 236 -24.04 9.86 -12.07
C LYS A 236 -22.96 9.70 -13.14
N LEU A 237 -21.69 9.95 -12.81
CA LEU A 237 -20.59 9.75 -13.76
C LEU A 237 -20.43 8.26 -14.12
N TYR A 238 -20.61 7.36 -13.14
CA TYR A 238 -20.51 5.91 -13.34
C TYR A 238 -21.75 5.27 -14.00
N GLU A 239 -22.87 5.98 -14.17
CA GLU A 239 -23.99 5.49 -14.99
C GLU A 239 -23.58 5.20 -16.44
N ASN A 240 -22.57 5.93 -16.94
CA ASN A 240 -22.08 5.82 -18.31
C ASN A 240 -20.75 5.06 -18.42
N ILE A 241 -20.30 4.42 -17.34
CA ILE A 241 -19.04 3.67 -17.28
C ILE A 241 -19.38 2.22 -16.98
N SER A 242 -18.93 1.29 -17.82
CA SER A 242 -19.12 -0.12 -17.59
C SER A 242 -18.44 -0.56 -16.30
N LYS A 243 -19.18 -1.32 -15.49
CA LYS A 243 -18.64 -2.00 -14.31
C LYS A 243 -18.02 -3.36 -14.66
N GLU A 244 -18.12 -3.79 -15.91
CA GLU A 244 -17.51 -5.05 -16.37
C GLU A 244 -15.98 -4.90 -16.46
N PRO A 245 -15.22 -5.97 -16.15
CA PRO A 245 -13.77 -5.95 -16.33
C PRO A 245 -13.39 -5.75 -17.81
N VAL A 246 -12.60 -4.71 -18.09
CA VAL A 246 -12.04 -4.45 -19.41
C VAL A 246 -10.70 -5.18 -19.56
N TYR A 247 -10.59 -6.01 -20.59
CA TYR A 247 -9.36 -6.72 -20.96
C TYR A 247 -8.72 -6.04 -22.16
N TRP A 248 -7.53 -5.46 -21.95
CA TRP A 248 -6.73 -4.86 -23.01
C TRP A 248 -5.98 -5.98 -23.74
N VAL A 249 -6.26 -6.13 -25.04
CA VAL A 249 -5.62 -7.14 -25.88
C VAL A 249 -4.54 -6.45 -26.71
N ASP A 250 -3.28 -6.76 -26.40
CA ASP A 250 -2.17 -6.37 -27.25
C ASP A 250 -2.13 -7.29 -28.48
N PHE A 251 -2.11 -6.71 -29.68
CA PHE A 251 -1.81 -7.46 -30.89
C PHE A 251 -0.30 -7.61 -31.02
N ILE A 252 0.16 -8.86 -31.17
CA ILE A 252 1.56 -9.22 -31.43
C ILE A 252 1.78 -9.27 -32.94
#